data_AF-A0A4Q6F9S9-F1
#
_entry.id   AF-A0A4Q6F9S9-F1
#
_cell.length_a   1.000
_cell.length_b   1.000
_cell.length_c   1.000
_cell.angle_alpha   90.00
_cell.angle_beta   90.00
_cell.angle_gamma   90.00
#
_symmetry.space_group_name_H-M   'P 1'
#
loop_
_entity.id
_entity.type
_entity.pdbx_description
1 polymer ?
#
loop_
_entity_poly.entity_id
_entity_poly.type
_entity_poly.pdbx_seq_one_letter_code
_entity_poly.pdbx_strand_id
1 'polypeptide(L)'
;NLAFDEVSAYEEDCQGHGDPCGLALGRTSAYDGRKKIFFNSTPTLKDSCRIEREYLTTDQRKFFVPCLECGEMQILVWDRLDRRTDIALYRCIRCDYGHIEADKTAMLKAGEWRPTAKSIDGARGYHLPALYAPVGMWSWKSSVAQYIKGLDSAVEMKVFVNNCLGEPYSDDNIRVIDPNDIENLAEEYTADLQLPIGAAYITAGVDTHPSHADILVMGWGKEGERWVLEHHVVQGDTNQDETWQEVYVHLQKVYLHPSKTLLRIAATCIDTGGHNTDAVYRFCKSKEHEFIIPIKGSSDRSAPIIKKPNFRKDADIYLFPVGKLATHGRVYSSINKSIAKAHEIRDGLKRGEFIPFVGPGLIHFPKSLPKSFYKELTAPKAKWVKKGSKAHLLYESTAGVADHAHDCMRYADAAREFMGQNIDEISLQLSGLTS
;
A
#
# COMPACT_ATOMS: atom_id res chain seq x y z
N ASN A 1 -31.53 -3.25 29.88
CA ASN A 1 -30.84 -2.99 28.60
C ASN A 1 -29.41 -2.63 28.91
N LEU A 2 -28.46 -3.14 28.14
CA LEU A 2 -27.03 -2.80 28.21
C LEU A 2 -26.62 -2.35 26.81
N ALA A 3 -25.86 -1.27 26.70
CA ALA A 3 -25.34 -0.78 25.43
C ALA A 3 -23.84 -0.51 25.57
N PHE A 4 -23.08 -1.02 24.62
CA PHE A 4 -21.68 -0.70 24.42
C PHE A 4 -21.57 0.16 23.18
N ASP A 5 -21.00 1.35 23.34
CA ASP A 5 -20.84 2.32 22.27
C ASP A 5 -19.35 2.51 21.98
N GLU A 6 -18.99 2.58 20.72
CA GLU A 6 -17.61 2.47 20.24
C GLU A 6 -16.82 1.30 20.84
N VAL A 7 -17.44 0.11 20.89
CA VAL A 7 -16.86 -1.07 21.54
C VAL A 7 -15.50 -1.49 20.98
N SER A 8 -15.19 -1.16 19.72
CA SER A 8 -13.89 -1.46 19.09
C SER A 8 -12.77 -0.56 19.58
N ALA A 9 -13.07 0.52 20.31
CA ALA A 9 -12.10 1.40 20.93
C ALA A 9 -11.82 1.05 22.41
N TYR A 10 -12.56 0.09 22.98
CA TYR A 10 -12.37 -0.32 24.37
C TYR A 10 -11.04 -1.05 24.56
N GLU A 11 -10.40 -0.82 25.71
CA GLU A 11 -9.24 -1.62 26.12
C GLU A 11 -9.66 -3.08 26.36
N GLU A 12 -8.76 -4.03 26.06
CA GLU A 12 -9.03 -5.46 26.26
C GLU A 12 -9.06 -5.86 27.74
N ASP A 13 -8.41 -5.07 28.59
CA ASP A 13 -8.34 -5.30 30.03
C ASP A 13 -8.69 -4.01 30.78
N CYS A 14 -9.74 -4.08 31.59
CA CYS A 14 -10.17 -2.98 32.44
C CYS A 14 -9.40 -3.01 33.76
N GLN A 15 -8.24 -2.32 33.81
CA GLN A 15 -7.43 -2.15 35.03
C GLN A 15 -7.03 -3.47 35.71
N GLY A 16 -6.78 -4.54 34.95
CA GLY A 16 -6.40 -5.85 35.50
C GLY A 16 -7.58 -6.73 35.91
N HIS A 17 -8.82 -6.30 35.66
CA HIS A 17 -10.03 -7.05 35.97
C HIS A 17 -10.57 -7.87 34.78
N GLY A 18 -9.89 -7.82 33.62
CA GLY A 18 -10.28 -8.52 32.41
C GLY A 18 -11.22 -7.72 31.50
N ASP A 19 -11.82 -8.42 30.54
CA ASP A 19 -12.58 -7.79 29.45
C ASP A 19 -13.76 -6.95 29.96
N PRO A 20 -13.81 -5.62 29.69
CA PRO A 20 -14.88 -4.76 30.17
C PRO A 20 -16.26 -5.18 29.68
N CYS A 21 -16.37 -5.73 28.46
CA CYS A 21 -17.63 -6.25 27.94
C CYS A 21 -18.08 -7.49 28.71
N GLY A 22 -17.18 -8.47 28.90
CA GLY A 22 -17.44 -9.66 29.73
C GLY A 22 -17.89 -9.32 31.15
N LEU A 23 -17.20 -8.38 31.81
CA LEU A 23 -17.56 -7.92 33.15
C LEU A 23 -18.97 -7.31 33.20
N ALA A 24 -19.30 -6.45 32.24
CA ALA A 24 -20.63 -5.83 32.15
C ALA A 24 -21.72 -6.84 31.79
N LEU A 25 -21.43 -7.82 30.92
CA LEU A 25 -22.34 -8.92 30.58
C LEU A 25 -22.65 -9.78 31.81
N GLY A 26 -21.66 -10.08 32.64
CA GLY A 26 -21.86 -10.83 33.89
C GLY A 26 -22.87 -10.19 34.84
N ARG A 27 -22.93 -8.85 34.87
CA ARG A 27 -23.91 -8.08 35.65
C ARG A 27 -25.36 -8.20 35.14
N THR A 28 -25.56 -8.76 33.95
CA THR A 28 -26.90 -8.97 33.35
C THR A 28 -27.44 -10.38 33.57
N SER A 29 -26.69 -11.26 34.24
CA SER A 29 -27.04 -12.68 34.46
C SER A 29 -28.41 -12.90 35.10
N ALA A 30 -28.82 -12.04 36.03
CA ALA A 30 -30.12 -12.12 36.69
C ALA A 30 -31.34 -11.84 35.77
N TYR A 31 -31.11 -11.38 34.53
CA TYR A 31 -32.16 -10.94 33.60
C TYR A 31 -32.22 -11.78 32.34
N ASP A 32 -31.87 -13.06 32.45
CA ASP A 32 -31.87 -13.97 31.31
C ASP A 32 -33.25 -14.09 30.66
N GLY A 33 -33.29 -14.16 29.32
CA GLY A 33 -34.53 -14.15 28.53
C GLY A 33 -35.24 -12.79 28.39
N ARG A 34 -34.84 -11.74 29.13
CA ARG A 34 -35.42 -10.37 29.00
C ARG A 34 -34.39 -9.27 28.72
N LYS A 35 -33.10 -9.56 28.93
CA LYS A 35 -32.02 -8.60 28.65
C LYS A 35 -31.97 -8.26 27.16
N LYS A 36 -31.74 -6.98 26.87
CA LYS A 36 -31.35 -6.50 25.53
C LYS A 36 -29.94 -5.93 25.65
N ILE A 37 -29.04 -6.42 24.80
CA ILE A 37 -27.64 -6.01 24.76
C ILE A 37 -27.37 -5.47 23.37
N PHE A 38 -26.78 -4.28 23.29
CA PHE A 38 -26.41 -3.62 22.04
C PHE A 38 -24.90 -3.43 22.00
N PHE A 39 -24.29 -3.83 20.89
CA PHE A 39 -22.91 -3.53 20.56
C PHE A 39 -22.91 -2.61 19.34
N ASN A 40 -22.44 -1.39 19.51
CA ASN A 40 -22.35 -0.39 18.45
C ASN A 40 -20.90 0.09 18.37
N SER A 41 -20.36 0.21 17.17
CA SER A 41 -19.04 0.79 16.93
C SER A 41 -18.78 0.95 15.45
N THR A 42 -17.92 1.90 15.11
CA THR A 42 -17.21 1.87 13.83
C THR A 42 -16.10 0.82 13.91
N PRO A 43 -15.92 -0.06 12.91
CA PRO A 43 -14.84 -1.04 12.96
C PRO A 43 -13.47 -0.37 12.92
N THR A 44 -12.47 -1.07 13.46
CA THR A 44 -11.09 -0.59 13.55
C THR A 44 -10.17 -1.38 12.61
N LEU A 45 -9.22 -2.14 13.14
CA LEU A 45 -8.29 -2.94 12.35
C LEU A 45 -8.82 -4.35 12.22
N LYS A 46 -8.76 -4.90 11.00
CA LYS A 46 -9.11 -6.29 10.74
C LYS A 46 -8.37 -7.24 11.69
N ASP A 47 -9.03 -8.34 12.08
CA ASP A 47 -8.52 -9.41 12.98
C ASP A 47 -8.32 -9.01 14.46
N SER A 48 -8.36 -7.72 14.79
CA SER A 48 -8.34 -7.18 16.16
C SER A 48 -9.59 -6.37 16.51
N CYS A 49 -10.50 -6.24 15.56
CA CYS A 49 -11.70 -5.43 15.69
C CYS A 49 -12.78 -6.20 16.46
N ARG A 50 -13.16 -5.67 17.62
CA ARG A 50 -14.18 -6.30 18.48
C ARG A 50 -15.55 -6.34 17.80
N ILE A 51 -16.01 -5.22 17.21
CA ILE A 51 -17.33 -5.19 16.57
C ILE A 51 -17.39 -6.13 15.35
N GLU A 52 -16.28 -6.33 14.65
CA GLU A 52 -16.18 -7.32 13.57
C GLU A 52 -16.45 -8.73 14.10
N ARG A 53 -15.76 -9.12 15.18
CA ARG A 53 -15.95 -10.43 15.81
C ARG A 53 -17.40 -10.63 16.28
N GLU A 54 -17.99 -9.65 16.94
CA GLU A 54 -19.39 -9.72 17.38
C GLU A 54 -20.35 -9.77 16.18
N TYR A 55 -20.12 -8.98 15.12
CA TYR A 55 -20.96 -8.97 13.93
C TYR A 55 -20.94 -10.32 13.21
N LEU A 56 -19.78 -10.97 13.11
CA LEU A 56 -19.62 -12.24 12.40
C LEU A 56 -20.42 -13.41 13.02
N THR A 57 -20.76 -13.35 14.32
CA THR A 57 -21.59 -14.37 14.99
C THR A 57 -23.09 -14.19 14.78
N THR A 58 -23.52 -13.07 14.19
CA THR A 58 -24.93 -12.71 13.99
C THR A 58 -25.50 -13.17 12.63
N ASP A 59 -26.75 -12.81 12.34
CA ASP A 59 -27.38 -12.98 11.01
C ASP A 59 -26.92 -11.95 9.94
N GLN A 60 -26.00 -11.05 10.30
CA GLN A 60 -25.25 -10.14 9.42
C GLN A 60 -26.13 -9.34 8.44
N ARG A 61 -27.20 -8.71 8.91
CA ARG A 61 -28.15 -8.03 8.03
C ARG A 61 -27.51 -6.91 7.24
N LYS A 62 -27.90 -6.84 5.97
CA LYS A 62 -27.62 -5.72 5.07
C LYS A 62 -28.92 -5.04 4.69
N PHE A 63 -28.85 -3.74 4.39
CA PHE A 63 -30.00 -2.96 3.97
C PHE A 63 -30.10 -2.97 2.44
N PHE A 64 -31.11 -3.64 1.90
CA PHE A 64 -31.34 -3.73 0.46
C PHE A 64 -32.23 -2.57 0.01
N VAL A 65 -31.87 -1.92 -1.07
CA VAL A 65 -32.63 -0.82 -1.68
C VAL A 65 -32.97 -1.15 -3.13
N PRO A 66 -34.16 -0.77 -3.63
CA PRO A 66 -34.53 -1.02 -5.01
C PRO A 66 -33.81 -0.11 -5.97
N CYS A 67 -33.48 -0.62 -7.16
CA CYS A 67 -33.26 0.22 -8.33
C CYS A 67 -34.57 0.91 -8.73
N LEU A 68 -34.55 2.23 -8.91
CA LEU A 68 -35.74 2.98 -9.35
C LEU A 68 -36.15 2.69 -10.80
N GLU A 69 -35.28 2.09 -11.61
CA GLU A 69 -35.58 1.73 -13.00
C GLU A 69 -36.12 0.29 -13.11
N CYS A 70 -35.35 -0.70 -12.63
CA CYS A 70 -35.70 -2.12 -12.82
C CYS A 70 -36.28 -2.82 -11.58
N GLY A 71 -36.34 -2.13 -10.43
CA GLY A 71 -36.84 -2.69 -9.17
C GLY A 71 -35.91 -3.69 -8.48
N GLU A 72 -34.72 -3.99 -9.04
CA GLU A 72 -33.78 -4.94 -8.46
C GLU A 72 -33.34 -4.50 -7.05
N MET A 73 -33.51 -5.38 -6.06
CA MET A 73 -33.16 -5.12 -4.68
C MET A 73 -31.69 -5.45 -4.44
N GLN A 74 -30.89 -4.43 -4.13
CA GLN A 74 -29.44 -4.54 -4.06
C GLN A 74 -28.89 -3.84 -2.82
N ILE A 75 -27.68 -4.20 -2.43
CA ILE A 75 -26.91 -3.43 -1.46
C ILE A 75 -26.08 -2.37 -2.19
N LEU A 76 -25.90 -1.21 -1.56
CA LEU A 76 -24.94 -0.19 -1.97
C LEU A 76 -23.52 -0.62 -1.59
N VAL A 77 -22.68 -0.87 -2.59
CA VAL A 77 -21.25 -1.21 -2.44
C VAL A 77 -20.38 -0.20 -3.18
N TRP A 78 -19.16 0.01 -2.69
CA TRP A 78 -18.26 1.03 -3.23
C TRP A 78 -17.98 0.87 -4.73
N ASP A 79 -17.76 -0.36 -5.18
CA ASP A 79 -17.37 -0.66 -6.57
C ASP A 79 -18.43 -0.29 -7.61
N ARG A 80 -19.68 -0.16 -7.18
CA ARG A 80 -20.80 0.25 -8.04
C ARG A 80 -20.96 1.77 -8.13
N LEU A 81 -20.17 2.52 -7.38
CA LEU A 81 -20.12 3.97 -7.51
C LEU A 81 -19.21 4.35 -8.70
N ASP A 82 -19.81 4.86 -9.76
CA ASP A 82 -19.12 5.45 -10.90
C ASP A 82 -18.55 6.81 -10.52
N ARG A 83 -17.23 6.93 -10.70
CA ARG A 83 -16.39 8.04 -10.20
C ARG A 83 -15.80 8.88 -11.34
N ARG A 84 -16.14 8.56 -12.59
CA ARG A 84 -15.55 9.18 -13.79
C ARG A 84 -16.20 10.50 -14.19
N THR A 85 -17.35 10.81 -13.59
CA THR A 85 -18.15 12.01 -13.87
C THR A 85 -18.06 13.01 -12.72
N ASP A 86 -18.32 14.29 -13.00
CA ASP A 86 -18.32 15.38 -11.98
C ASP A 86 -19.36 15.15 -10.86
N ILE A 87 -20.38 14.34 -11.16
CA ILE A 87 -21.37 13.82 -10.21
C ILE A 87 -21.09 12.34 -9.98
N ALA A 88 -21.02 11.90 -8.72
CA ALA A 88 -20.92 10.47 -8.41
C ALA A 88 -22.26 9.80 -8.71
N LEU A 89 -22.24 8.72 -9.50
CA LEU A 89 -23.44 7.96 -9.88
C LEU A 89 -23.37 6.54 -9.32
N TYR A 90 -24.44 6.05 -8.71
CA TYR A 90 -24.50 4.66 -8.27
C TYR A 90 -25.12 3.77 -9.35
N ARG A 91 -24.37 2.79 -9.87
CA ARG A 91 -24.79 1.91 -10.96
C ARG A 91 -25.54 0.68 -10.43
N CYS A 92 -26.75 0.45 -10.93
CA CYS A 92 -27.52 -0.73 -10.58
C CYS A 92 -26.80 -2.03 -10.99
N ILE A 93 -26.79 -3.03 -10.10
CA ILE A 93 -26.17 -4.34 -10.34
C ILE A 93 -26.75 -5.11 -11.55
N ARG A 94 -28.01 -4.85 -11.91
CA ARG A 94 -28.72 -5.59 -12.97
C ARG A 94 -28.85 -4.83 -14.28
N CYS A 95 -29.31 -3.58 -14.25
CA CYS A 95 -29.59 -2.79 -15.47
C CYS A 95 -28.59 -1.66 -15.73
N ASP A 96 -27.59 -1.46 -14.87
CA ASP A 96 -26.56 -0.41 -14.97
C ASP A 96 -27.08 1.04 -14.96
N TYR A 97 -28.36 1.24 -14.65
CA TYR A 97 -28.96 2.56 -14.46
C TYR A 97 -28.16 3.34 -13.40
N GLY A 98 -27.81 4.59 -13.73
CA GLY A 98 -27.00 5.47 -12.90
C GLY A 98 -27.86 6.33 -11.98
N HIS A 99 -27.99 5.91 -10.72
CA HIS A 99 -28.68 6.68 -9.70
C HIS A 99 -27.89 7.91 -9.29
N ILE A 100 -28.59 9.03 -9.14
CA ILE A 100 -28.03 10.26 -8.59
C ILE A 100 -28.24 10.33 -7.07
N GLU A 101 -27.50 11.20 -6.39
CA GLU A 101 -27.60 11.37 -4.93
C GLU A 101 -29.05 11.58 -4.44
N ALA A 102 -29.87 12.33 -5.19
CA ALA A 102 -31.26 12.61 -4.84
C ALA A 102 -32.16 11.36 -4.84
N ASP A 103 -31.81 10.33 -5.63
CA ASP A 103 -32.55 9.06 -5.71
C ASP A 103 -32.52 8.31 -4.38
N LYS A 104 -31.49 8.55 -3.55
CA LYS A 104 -31.36 7.91 -2.23
C LYS A 104 -32.62 8.07 -1.39
N THR A 105 -33.30 9.21 -1.45
CA THR A 105 -34.53 9.41 -0.66
C THR A 105 -35.60 8.37 -0.99
N ALA A 106 -35.82 8.09 -2.28
CA ALA A 106 -36.79 7.08 -2.71
C ALA A 106 -36.28 5.66 -2.44
N MET A 107 -35.02 5.40 -2.76
CA MET A 107 -34.37 4.10 -2.55
C MET A 107 -34.38 3.67 -1.07
N LEU A 108 -34.00 4.57 -0.15
CA LEU A 108 -33.92 4.28 1.28
C LEU A 108 -35.32 4.07 1.89
N LYS A 109 -36.32 4.84 1.46
CA LYS A 109 -37.70 4.70 1.94
C LYS A 109 -38.32 3.35 1.55
N ALA A 110 -37.92 2.81 0.40
CA ALA A 110 -38.37 1.50 -0.10
C ALA A 110 -37.40 0.36 0.25
N GLY A 111 -36.38 0.62 1.06
CA GLY A 111 -35.38 -0.37 1.44
C GLY A 111 -35.82 -1.27 2.60
N GLU A 112 -35.17 -2.42 2.73
CA GLU A 112 -35.45 -3.39 3.78
C GLU A 112 -34.19 -4.12 4.27
N TRP A 113 -34.18 -4.46 5.56
CA TRP A 113 -33.10 -5.25 6.16
C TRP A 113 -33.31 -6.74 5.89
N ARG A 114 -32.32 -7.40 5.26
CA ARG A 114 -32.34 -8.85 5.04
C ARG A 114 -31.15 -9.52 5.71
N PRO A 115 -31.33 -10.67 6.38
CA PRO A 115 -30.21 -11.46 6.91
C PRO A 115 -29.40 -12.04 5.75
N THR A 116 -28.08 -12.00 5.85
CA THR A 116 -27.18 -12.59 4.83
C THR A 116 -26.30 -13.71 5.39
N ALA A 117 -26.41 -13.99 6.69
CA ALA A 117 -25.74 -15.11 7.34
C ALA A 117 -26.69 -15.81 8.33
N LYS A 118 -26.27 -16.98 8.83
CA LYS A 118 -26.93 -17.66 9.94
C LYS A 118 -26.28 -17.22 11.25
N SER A 119 -27.10 -16.75 12.19
CA SER A 119 -26.63 -16.44 13.54
C SER A 119 -26.31 -17.72 14.33
N ILE A 120 -25.27 -17.64 15.16
CA ILE A 120 -24.87 -18.71 16.08
C ILE A 120 -25.86 -18.84 17.25
N ASP A 121 -26.32 -17.73 17.80
CA ASP A 121 -27.10 -17.65 19.04
C ASP A 121 -28.46 -16.93 18.88
N GLY A 122 -28.83 -16.58 17.65
CA GLY A 122 -30.04 -15.82 17.33
C GLY A 122 -29.86 -14.30 17.37
N ALA A 123 -28.64 -13.79 17.64
CA ALA A 123 -28.33 -12.37 17.57
C ALA A 123 -28.52 -11.78 16.16
N ARG A 124 -28.98 -10.53 16.13
CA ARG A 124 -29.14 -9.75 14.90
C ARG A 124 -28.02 -8.74 14.76
N GLY A 125 -27.29 -8.78 13.66
CA GLY A 125 -26.24 -7.81 13.36
C GLY A 125 -26.64 -6.93 12.20
N TYR A 126 -26.15 -5.70 12.18
CA TYR A 126 -26.49 -4.71 11.16
C TYR A 126 -25.21 -4.03 10.70
N HIS A 127 -25.05 -3.90 9.39
CA HIS A 127 -23.93 -3.19 8.78
C HIS A 127 -24.47 -2.10 7.85
N LEU A 128 -24.06 -0.86 8.08
CA LEU A 128 -24.55 0.30 7.36
C LEU A 128 -23.40 1.25 6.98
N PRO A 129 -22.87 1.17 5.74
CA PRO A 129 -21.88 2.13 5.26
C PRO A 129 -22.49 3.54 5.12
N ALA A 130 -21.62 4.55 5.08
CA ALA A 130 -22.01 5.94 4.81
C ALA A 130 -22.62 6.13 3.41
N LEU A 131 -22.53 5.13 2.52
CA LEU A 131 -23.24 5.13 1.23
C LEU A 131 -24.76 5.25 1.37
N TYR A 132 -25.33 4.82 2.49
CA TYR A 132 -26.76 4.94 2.81
C TYR A 132 -27.12 6.23 3.54
N ALA A 133 -26.15 7.12 3.80
CA ALA A 133 -26.42 8.37 4.48
C ALA A 133 -27.48 9.19 3.70
N PRO A 134 -28.54 9.66 4.39
CA PRO A 134 -29.60 10.46 3.78
C PRO A 134 -29.07 11.72 3.08
N VAL A 135 -29.81 12.19 2.08
CA VAL A 135 -29.50 13.43 1.35
C VAL A 135 -29.39 14.59 2.35
N GLY A 136 -28.31 15.38 2.22
CA GLY A 136 -27.98 16.48 3.14
C GLY A 136 -27.04 16.10 4.29
N MET A 137 -26.73 14.81 4.46
CA MET A 137 -25.69 14.33 5.38
C MET A 137 -24.39 14.03 4.61
N TRP A 138 -23.79 12.85 4.79
CA TRP A 138 -22.59 12.44 4.08
C TRP A 138 -22.93 11.99 2.64
N SER A 139 -22.41 12.70 1.64
CA SER A 139 -22.77 12.43 0.24
C SER A 139 -21.88 11.37 -0.42
N TRP A 140 -22.33 10.77 -1.54
CA TRP A 140 -21.46 9.91 -2.35
C TRP A 140 -20.23 10.69 -2.85
N LYS A 141 -20.39 11.96 -3.20
CA LYS A 141 -19.27 12.85 -3.55
C LYS A 141 -18.27 13.01 -2.39
N SER A 142 -18.75 13.10 -1.15
CA SER A 142 -17.89 13.17 0.04
C SER A 142 -17.10 11.87 0.23
N SER A 143 -17.73 10.70 0.02
CA SER A 143 -17.03 9.41 0.03
C SER A 143 -15.96 9.33 -1.08
N VAL A 144 -16.23 9.84 -2.29
CA VAL A 144 -15.24 9.94 -3.38
C VAL A 144 -14.07 10.84 -2.99
N ALA A 145 -14.33 12.01 -2.42
CA ALA A 145 -13.28 12.91 -1.97
C ALA A 145 -12.40 12.26 -0.88
N GLN A 146 -13.00 11.52 0.07
CA GLN A 146 -12.26 10.81 1.11
C GLN A 146 -11.43 9.66 0.53
N TYR A 147 -11.98 8.90 -0.42
CA TYR A 147 -11.24 7.86 -1.13
C TYR A 147 -10.02 8.42 -1.89
N ILE A 148 -10.19 9.54 -2.60
CA ILE A 148 -9.10 10.20 -3.32
C ILE A 148 -7.97 10.60 -2.37
N LYS A 149 -8.30 11.17 -1.20
CA LYS A 149 -7.28 11.43 -0.15
C LYS A 149 -6.55 10.16 0.31
N GLY A 150 -7.27 9.04 0.36
CA GLY A 150 -6.73 7.74 0.72
C GLY A 150 -5.73 7.18 -0.29
N LEU A 151 -5.83 7.54 -1.58
CA LEU A 151 -4.91 7.04 -2.62
C LEU A 151 -3.45 7.41 -2.34
N ASP A 152 -3.23 8.58 -1.73
CA ASP A 152 -1.90 9.10 -1.38
C ASP A 152 -1.54 8.94 0.10
N SER A 153 -2.46 8.42 0.93
CA SER A 153 -2.28 8.31 2.37
C SER A 153 -2.97 7.08 2.94
N ALA A 154 -2.18 6.12 3.43
CA ALA A 154 -2.69 4.93 4.11
C ALA A 154 -3.54 5.27 5.36
N VAL A 155 -3.25 6.40 6.03
CA VAL A 155 -4.05 6.87 7.17
C VAL A 155 -5.43 7.31 6.70
N GLU A 156 -5.52 8.07 5.60
CA GLU A 156 -6.79 8.52 5.03
C GLU A 156 -7.57 7.36 4.38
N MET A 157 -6.86 6.36 3.83
CA MET A 157 -7.48 5.14 3.32
C MET A 157 -8.11 4.32 4.46
N LYS A 158 -7.43 4.22 5.61
CA LYS A 158 -8.01 3.62 6.81
C LYS A 158 -9.28 4.35 7.26
N VAL A 159 -9.26 5.69 7.26
CA VAL A 159 -10.46 6.50 7.56
C VAL A 159 -11.58 6.21 6.57
N PHE A 160 -11.26 6.11 5.28
CA PHE A 160 -12.22 5.78 4.24
C PHE A 160 -12.87 4.40 4.48
N VAL A 161 -12.08 3.35 4.66
CA VAL A 161 -12.59 1.98 4.83
C VAL A 161 -13.42 1.86 6.11
N ASN A 162 -12.89 2.35 7.24
CA ASN A 162 -13.58 2.22 8.53
C ASN A 162 -14.84 3.07 8.60
N ASN A 163 -14.75 4.35 8.25
CA ASN A 163 -15.82 5.31 8.52
C ASN A 163 -16.80 5.44 7.34
N CYS A 164 -16.32 5.32 6.10
CA CYS A 164 -17.20 5.43 4.92
C CYS A 164 -17.79 4.07 4.54
N LEU A 165 -16.98 3.00 4.51
CA LEU A 165 -17.47 1.67 4.15
C LEU A 165 -18.02 0.89 5.34
N GLY A 166 -17.72 1.30 6.58
CA GLY A 166 -18.15 0.55 7.75
C GLY A 166 -17.47 -0.82 7.83
N GLU A 167 -16.29 -0.96 7.21
CA GLU A 167 -15.55 -2.20 7.09
C GLU A 167 -14.25 -2.15 7.90
N PRO A 168 -13.79 -3.28 8.47
CA PRO A 168 -12.52 -3.32 9.16
C PRO A 168 -11.38 -3.15 8.16
N TYR A 169 -10.54 -2.14 8.37
CA TYR A 169 -9.37 -1.93 7.53
C TYR A 169 -8.33 -3.02 7.74
N SER A 170 -8.12 -3.78 6.66
CA SER A 170 -6.90 -4.56 6.45
C SER A 170 -5.84 -3.59 5.98
N ASP A 171 -4.81 -3.36 6.78
CA ASP A 171 -3.61 -2.75 6.24
C ASP A 171 -2.90 -3.85 5.46
N ASP A 172 -3.11 -3.93 4.15
CA ASP A 172 -2.52 -4.99 3.33
C ASP A 172 -0.98 -4.97 3.40
N ASN A 173 -0.38 -3.85 3.84
CA ASN A 173 1.04 -3.74 4.16
C ASN A 173 1.47 -4.48 5.46
N ILE A 174 0.51 -4.99 6.24
CA ILE A 174 0.71 -5.81 7.45
C ILE A 174 0.54 -7.30 7.16
N ARG A 175 -0.07 -7.67 6.02
CA ARG A 175 -0.05 -9.08 5.60
C ARG A 175 1.41 -9.50 5.43
N VAL A 176 1.78 -10.57 6.14
CA VAL A 176 3.05 -11.23 5.90
C VAL A 176 3.02 -11.75 4.48
N ILE A 177 3.84 -11.16 3.62
CA ILE A 177 3.99 -11.61 2.24
C ILE A 177 4.94 -12.79 2.26
N ASP A 178 4.52 -13.93 1.71
CA ASP A 178 5.41 -15.07 1.52
C ASP A 178 6.39 -14.75 0.39
N PRO A 179 7.72 -14.88 0.59
CA PRO A 179 8.70 -14.72 -0.48
C PRO A 179 8.36 -15.51 -1.75
N ASN A 180 7.76 -16.70 -1.61
CA ASN A 180 7.37 -17.54 -2.73
C ASN A 180 6.25 -16.90 -3.56
N ASP A 181 5.36 -16.12 -2.94
CA ASP A 181 4.30 -15.41 -3.69
C ASP A 181 4.90 -14.40 -4.66
N ILE A 182 6.00 -13.74 -4.26
CA ILE A 182 6.74 -12.80 -5.12
C ILE A 182 7.60 -13.54 -6.14
N GLU A 183 8.29 -14.60 -5.75
CA GLU A 183 9.08 -15.44 -6.66
C GLU A 183 8.21 -16.00 -7.80
N ASN A 184 6.96 -16.36 -7.51
CA ASN A 184 5.99 -16.83 -8.50
C ASN A 184 5.53 -15.73 -9.48
N LEU A 185 5.79 -14.46 -9.20
CA LEU A 185 5.55 -13.34 -10.12
C LEU A 185 6.70 -13.16 -11.11
N ALA A 186 7.81 -13.90 -10.98
CA ALA A 186 9.00 -13.66 -11.79
C ALA A 186 8.77 -13.97 -13.28
N GLU A 187 9.15 -13.02 -14.11
CA GLU A 187 8.94 -13.00 -15.55
C GLU A 187 10.25 -13.23 -16.33
N GLU A 188 10.10 -13.66 -17.58
CA GLU A 188 11.22 -13.81 -18.51
C GLU A 188 11.58 -12.45 -19.12
N TYR A 189 12.48 -11.72 -18.47
CA TYR A 189 13.18 -10.58 -19.07
C TYR A 189 14.54 -10.38 -18.40
N THR A 190 15.50 -9.81 -19.12
CA THR A 190 16.80 -9.43 -18.55
C THR A 190 17.25 -8.08 -19.08
N ALA A 191 17.87 -7.28 -18.22
CA ALA A 191 18.40 -5.98 -18.60
C ALA A 191 19.55 -6.08 -19.63
N ASP A 192 20.21 -7.24 -19.72
CA ASP A 192 21.32 -7.50 -20.65
C ASP A 192 20.87 -7.76 -22.09
N LEU A 193 19.65 -8.25 -22.29
CA LEU A 193 19.11 -8.55 -23.63
C LEU A 193 18.27 -7.39 -24.16
N GLN A 194 17.23 -7.00 -23.42
CA GLN A 194 16.32 -5.93 -23.81
C GLN A 194 15.47 -5.50 -22.62
N LEU A 195 15.37 -4.19 -22.37
CA LEU A 195 14.50 -3.68 -21.31
C LEU A 195 13.02 -4.00 -21.57
N PRO A 196 12.20 -4.15 -20.51
CA PRO A 196 10.74 -4.16 -20.63
C PRO A 196 10.26 -2.89 -21.37
N ILE A 197 9.30 -3.04 -22.29
CA ILE A 197 8.78 -1.93 -23.12
C ILE A 197 8.19 -0.77 -22.32
N GLY A 198 7.68 -1.04 -21.11
CA GLY A 198 7.13 -0.03 -20.22
C GLY A 198 8.19 0.72 -19.39
N ALA A 199 9.42 0.24 -19.34
CA ALA A 199 10.50 0.83 -18.53
C ALA A 199 11.11 2.05 -19.24
N ALA A 200 10.48 3.20 -19.06
CA ALA A 200 10.81 4.45 -19.74
C ALA A 200 11.86 5.30 -19.00
N TYR A 201 12.03 5.09 -17.69
CA TYR A 201 12.95 5.86 -16.85
C TYR A 201 13.68 4.94 -15.89
N ILE A 202 14.94 5.20 -15.55
CA ILE A 202 15.74 4.29 -14.72
C ILE A 202 16.32 5.03 -13.52
N THR A 203 16.20 4.45 -12.34
CA THR A 203 16.87 4.91 -11.12
C THR A 203 17.57 3.76 -10.41
N ALA A 204 18.46 4.08 -9.47
CA ALA A 204 19.11 3.08 -8.63
C ALA A 204 19.06 3.43 -7.15
N GLY A 205 19.13 2.40 -6.33
CA GLY A 205 19.33 2.50 -4.89
C GLY A 205 20.53 1.67 -4.49
N VAL A 206 21.36 2.22 -3.60
CA VAL A 206 22.56 1.54 -3.08
C VAL A 206 22.50 1.50 -1.56
N ASP A 207 22.58 0.29 -1.02
CA ASP A 207 22.71 0.03 0.42
C ASP A 207 24.16 -0.35 0.73
N THR A 208 24.75 0.30 1.73
CA THR A 208 26.19 0.18 2.01
C THR A 208 26.46 -0.57 3.29
N HIS A 209 27.30 -1.60 3.22
CA HIS A 209 27.76 -2.37 4.36
C HIS A 209 29.28 -2.35 4.49
N PRO A 210 29.82 -2.66 5.68
CA PRO A 210 31.27 -2.70 5.89
C PRO A 210 32.03 -3.64 4.93
N SER A 211 31.39 -4.68 4.41
CA SER A 211 32.03 -5.70 3.56
C SER A 211 31.54 -5.76 2.12
N HIS A 212 30.53 -4.98 1.76
CA HIS A 212 29.93 -4.99 0.43
C HIS A 212 28.98 -3.79 0.21
N ALA A 213 28.58 -3.55 -1.03
CA ALA A 213 27.50 -2.65 -1.40
C ALA A 213 26.48 -3.37 -2.29
N ASP A 214 25.21 -3.31 -1.92
CA ASP A 214 24.10 -3.82 -2.74
C ASP A 214 23.60 -2.70 -3.65
N ILE A 215 23.33 -3.03 -4.91
CA ILE A 215 22.84 -2.11 -5.92
C ILE A 215 21.59 -2.71 -6.54
N LEU A 216 20.48 -1.98 -6.46
CA LEU A 216 19.25 -2.30 -7.19
C LEU A 216 18.98 -1.25 -8.25
N VAL A 217 18.81 -1.71 -9.49
CA VAL A 217 18.41 -0.86 -10.61
C VAL A 217 16.94 -1.09 -10.93
N MET A 218 16.17 0.00 -10.97
CA MET A 218 14.72 0.00 -11.18
C MET A 218 14.37 0.75 -12.46
N GLY A 219 13.55 0.12 -13.31
CA GLY A 219 12.87 0.75 -14.43
C GLY A 219 11.48 1.23 -14.00
N TRP A 220 11.05 2.37 -14.52
CA TRP A 220 9.78 3.01 -14.20
C TRP A 220 8.99 3.31 -15.46
N GLY A 221 7.69 3.11 -15.38
CA GLY A 221 6.75 3.34 -16.46
C GLY A 221 5.55 4.12 -15.99
N LYS A 222 4.54 4.11 -16.86
CA LYS A 222 3.31 4.85 -16.70
C LYS A 222 2.57 4.43 -15.41
N GLU A 223 1.89 5.38 -14.77
CA GLU A 223 1.01 5.15 -13.61
C GLU A 223 1.71 4.43 -12.44
N GLY A 224 3.04 4.58 -12.35
CA GLY A 224 3.87 4.01 -11.29
C GLY A 224 4.18 2.52 -11.43
N GLU A 225 3.88 1.90 -12.57
CA GLU A 225 4.36 0.55 -12.91
C GLU A 225 5.91 0.54 -12.95
N ARG A 226 6.53 -0.55 -12.49
CA ARG A 226 7.98 -0.59 -12.30
C ARG A 226 8.59 -1.99 -12.40
N TRP A 227 9.84 -2.07 -12.83
CA TRP A 227 10.56 -3.32 -13.07
C TRP A 227 11.85 -3.33 -12.27
N VAL A 228 12.09 -4.38 -11.49
CA VAL A 228 13.47 -4.69 -11.07
C VAL A 228 14.23 -5.06 -12.33
N LEU A 229 15.28 -4.31 -12.65
CA LEU A 229 16.11 -4.58 -13.84
C LEU A 229 17.30 -5.45 -13.46
N GLU A 230 17.98 -5.08 -12.36
CA GLU A 230 19.18 -5.74 -11.90
C GLU A 230 19.33 -5.63 -10.38
N HIS A 231 19.96 -6.64 -9.79
CA HIS A 231 20.44 -6.63 -8.41
C HIS A 231 21.88 -7.13 -8.38
N HIS A 232 22.81 -6.29 -7.96
CA HIS A 232 24.25 -6.59 -7.93
C HIS A 232 24.81 -6.39 -6.52
N VAL A 233 25.71 -7.26 -6.10
CA VAL A 233 26.40 -7.15 -4.82
C VAL A 233 27.89 -6.99 -5.07
N VAL A 234 28.42 -5.79 -4.86
CA VAL A 234 29.84 -5.48 -5.00
C VAL A 234 30.54 -5.85 -3.70
N GLN A 235 31.40 -6.87 -3.72
CA GLN A 235 32.13 -7.33 -2.54
C GLN A 235 33.36 -6.45 -2.30
N GLY A 236 33.55 -5.96 -1.08
CA GLY A 236 34.69 -5.12 -0.74
C GLY A 236 34.43 -4.20 0.44
N ASP A 237 35.51 -3.74 1.09
CA ASP A 237 35.40 -2.73 2.14
C ASP A 237 34.94 -1.40 1.54
N THR A 238 33.76 -0.92 1.93
CA THR A 238 33.17 0.33 1.40
C THR A 238 33.84 1.60 1.94
N ASN A 239 34.96 1.48 2.67
CA ASN A 239 35.89 2.59 2.90
C ASN A 239 36.95 2.74 1.81
N GLN A 240 37.16 1.71 0.98
CA GLN A 240 38.20 1.68 -0.05
C GLN A 240 37.67 2.24 -1.37
N ASP A 241 38.51 2.99 -2.06
CA ASP A 241 38.14 3.65 -3.32
C ASP A 241 37.93 2.61 -4.45
N GLU A 242 38.60 1.45 -4.40
CA GLU A 242 38.43 0.36 -5.37
C GLU A 242 36.99 -0.19 -5.37
N THR A 243 36.40 -0.40 -4.19
CA THR A 243 35.00 -0.83 -4.05
C THR A 243 34.07 0.18 -4.71
N TRP A 244 34.31 1.47 -4.50
CA TRP A 244 33.51 2.55 -5.10
C TRP A 244 33.68 2.68 -6.61
N GLN A 245 34.87 2.38 -7.14
CA GLN A 245 35.09 2.31 -8.59
C GLN A 245 34.24 1.20 -9.22
N GLU A 246 34.15 0.03 -8.59
CA GLU A 246 33.31 -1.07 -9.07
C GLU A 246 31.81 -0.73 -8.97
N VAL A 247 31.36 -0.15 -7.84
CA VAL A 247 30.00 0.39 -7.71
C VAL A 247 29.70 1.38 -8.85
N TYR A 248 30.62 2.29 -9.13
CA TYR A 248 30.45 3.29 -10.19
C TYR A 248 30.35 2.66 -11.58
N VAL A 249 31.08 1.58 -11.88
CA VAL A 249 30.95 0.85 -13.15
C VAL A 249 29.51 0.36 -13.37
N HIS A 250 28.87 -0.19 -12.34
CA HIS A 250 27.46 -0.61 -12.42
C HIS A 250 26.53 0.59 -12.63
N LEU A 251 26.75 1.70 -11.93
CA LEU A 251 25.93 2.91 -12.04
C LEU A 251 26.05 3.63 -13.41
N GLN A 252 27.14 3.39 -14.15
CA GLN A 252 27.36 3.96 -15.48
C GLN A 252 26.78 3.13 -16.63
N LYS A 253 26.15 1.98 -16.32
CA LYS A 253 25.59 1.09 -17.33
C LYS A 253 24.54 1.81 -18.20
N VAL A 254 24.62 1.56 -19.51
CA VAL A 254 23.66 2.05 -20.50
C VAL A 254 22.77 0.90 -20.92
N TYR A 255 21.47 1.14 -20.93
CA TYR A 255 20.45 0.15 -21.23
C TYR A 255 19.81 0.44 -22.58
N LEU A 256 19.71 -0.59 -23.44
CA LEU A 256 19.04 -0.47 -24.72
C LEU A 256 17.54 -0.74 -24.58
N HIS A 257 16.73 0.30 -24.74
CA HIS A 257 15.27 0.18 -24.72
C HIS A 257 14.75 -0.40 -26.06
N PRO A 258 13.63 -1.15 -26.09
CA PRO A 258 13.06 -1.65 -27.33
C PRO A 258 12.75 -0.61 -28.40
N SER A 259 12.48 0.64 -27.99
CA SER A 259 12.33 1.79 -28.90
C SER A 259 13.64 2.24 -29.57
N LYS A 260 14.75 1.51 -29.35
CA LYS A 260 16.12 1.85 -29.79
C LYS A 260 16.72 3.08 -29.11
N THR A 261 16.07 3.60 -28.08
CA THR A 261 16.62 4.65 -27.22
C THR A 261 17.60 4.05 -26.22
N LEU A 262 18.72 4.74 -25.98
CA LEU A 262 19.66 4.39 -24.93
C LEU A 262 19.27 5.11 -23.64
N LEU A 263 18.98 4.35 -22.59
CA LEU A 263 18.64 4.85 -21.27
C LEU A 263 19.84 4.70 -20.33
N ARG A 264 19.98 5.63 -19.39
CA ARG A 264 20.97 5.60 -18.31
C ARG A 264 20.23 5.66 -16.97
N ILE A 265 20.91 5.27 -15.90
CA ILE A 265 20.43 5.55 -14.55
C ILE A 265 20.43 7.08 -14.38
N ALA A 266 19.24 7.63 -14.20
CA ALA A 266 19.03 9.08 -14.18
C ALA A 266 19.27 9.70 -12.80
N ALA A 267 19.11 8.91 -11.73
CA ALA A 267 19.47 9.29 -10.37
C ALA A 267 19.70 8.04 -9.51
N THR A 268 20.58 8.19 -8.53
CA THR A 268 20.92 7.14 -7.57
C THR A 268 20.88 7.68 -6.16
N CYS A 269 20.19 6.99 -5.25
CA CYS A 269 20.26 7.28 -3.82
C CYS A 269 21.15 6.27 -3.11
N ILE A 270 22.08 6.76 -2.30
CA ILE A 270 23.01 5.92 -1.52
C ILE A 270 22.79 6.18 -0.04
N ASP A 271 22.50 5.14 0.75
CA ASP A 271 22.35 5.32 2.20
C ASP A 271 23.68 5.69 2.86
N THR A 272 23.56 6.59 3.83
CA THR A 272 24.69 7.10 4.60
C THR A 272 24.66 6.57 6.03
N GLY A 273 23.64 5.78 6.37
CA GLY A 273 23.50 5.11 7.66
C GLY A 273 24.56 4.01 7.83
N GLY A 274 25.14 3.92 9.03
CA GLY A 274 26.12 2.88 9.36
C GLY A 274 27.52 3.40 9.67
N HIS A 275 28.52 2.59 9.35
CA HIS A 275 29.92 2.79 9.78
C HIS A 275 30.78 3.59 8.78
N ASN A 276 30.34 3.77 7.52
CA ASN A 276 31.19 4.24 6.42
C ASN A 276 30.71 5.57 5.78
N THR A 277 30.05 6.40 6.59
CA THR A 277 29.41 7.66 6.16
C THR A 277 30.34 8.60 5.38
N ASP A 278 31.60 8.75 5.80
CA ASP A 278 32.54 9.68 5.16
C ASP A 278 32.94 9.24 3.74
N ALA A 279 33.06 7.93 3.51
CA ALA A 279 33.36 7.38 2.19
C ALA A 279 32.20 7.63 1.22
N VAL A 280 30.96 7.38 1.68
CA VAL A 280 29.73 7.68 0.91
C VAL A 280 29.67 9.17 0.56
N TYR A 281 29.93 10.07 1.51
CA TYR A 281 29.93 11.51 1.25
C TYR A 281 30.98 11.92 0.21
N ARG A 282 32.23 11.42 0.34
CA ARG A 282 33.28 11.69 -0.67
C ARG A 282 32.86 11.24 -2.06
N PHE A 283 32.33 10.02 -2.16
CA PHE A 283 31.88 9.46 -3.43
C PHE A 283 30.75 10.28 -4.05
N CYS A 284 29.65 10.48 -3.32
CA CYS A 284 28.49 11.24 -3.81
C CYS A 284 28.86 12.68 -4.17
N LYS A 285 29.71 13.35 -3.38
CA LYS A 285 30.17 14.70 -3.70
C LYS A 285 30.90 14.78 -5.04
N SER A 286 31.77 13.81 -5.33
CA SER A 286 32.49 13.76 -6.60
C SER A 286 31.57 13.51 -7.81
N LYS A 287 30.34 13.03 -7.56
CA LYS A 287 29.35 12.58 -8.54
C LYS A 287 28.01 13.32 -8.46
N GLU A 288 27.97 14.46 -7.79
CA GLU A 288 26.73 15.22 -7.57
C GLU A 288 26.08 15.67 -8.90
N HIS A 289 26.90 16.01 -9.89
CA HIS A 289 26.45 16.39 -11.24
C HIS A 289 25.79 15.24 -12.02
N GLU A 290 25.94 14.00 -11.55
CA GLU A 290 25.32 12.79 -12.11
C GLU A 290 24.10 12.35 -11.29
N PHE A 291 23.63 13.18 -10.35
CA PHE A 291 22.50 12.91 -9.45
C PHE A 291 22.68 11.63 -8.61
N ILE A 292 23.93 11.35 -8.23
CA ILE A 292 24.26 10.34 -7.22
C ILE A 292 24.25 11.02 -5.86
N ILE A 293 23.16 10.86 -5.12
CA ILE A 293 22.86 11.66 -3.93
C ILE A 293 22.92 10.83 -2.64
N PRO A 294 23.48 11.40 -1.56
CA PRO A 294 23.48 10.76 -0.25
C PRO A 294 22.11 10.95 0.41
N ILE A 295 21.56 9.87 0.96
CA ILE A 295 20.31 9.89 1.71
C ILE A 295 20.51 9.43 3.15
N LYS A 296 19.55 9.77 4.02
CA LYS A 296 19.50 9.27 5.39
C LYS A 296 18.07 9.03 5.81
N GLY A 297 17.82 7.92 6.50
CA GLY A 297 16.51 7.66 7.12
C GLY A 297 16.06 8.80 8.05
N SER A 298 14.89 9.37 7.78
CA SER A 298 14.26 10.39 8.61
C SER A 298 13.73 9.80 9.92
N SER A 299 13.93 10.53 11.03
CA SER A 299 13.31 10.21 12.33
C SER A 299 11.85 10.65 12.44
N ASP A 300 11.43 11.57 11.56
CA ASP A 300 10.04 12.01 11.42
C ASP A 300 9.22 10.93 10.70
N ARG A 301 8.18 10.44 11.37
CA ARG A 301 7.32 9.32 10.92
C ARG A 301 6.34 9.73 9.83
N SER A 302 5.97 11.00 9.77
CA SER A 302 5.14 11.58 8.73
C SER A 302 5.95 12.13 7.56
N ALA A 303 7.26 11.87 7.55
CA ALA A 303 8.11 12.30 6.47
C ALA A 303 7.63 11.71 5.13
N PRO A 304 7.55 12.53 4.07
CA PRO A 304 7.35 12.03 2.72
C PRO A 304 8.54 11.16 2.30
N ILE A 305 8.44 10.52 1.13
CA ILE A 305 9.47 9.62 0.61
C ILE A 305 10.83 10.28 0.58
N ILE A 306 10.93 11.52 0.11
CA ILE A 306 12.15 12.32 0.20
C ILE A 306 11.81 13.75 0.63
N LYS A 307 12.60 14.29 1.56
CA LYS A 307 12.46 15.66 2.07
C LYS A 307 13.48 16.59 1.41
N LYS A 308 13.25 17.90 1.58
CA LYS A 308 14.26 18.91 1.26
C LYS A 308 15.59 18.58 1.95
N PRO A 309 16.73 18.80 1.28
CA PRO A 309 18.02 18.43 1.81
C PRO A 309 18.43 19.31 2.98
N ASN A 310 19.24 18.74 3.87
CA ASN A 310 19.98 19.48 4.90
C ASN A 310 21.43 19.58 4.47
N PHE A 311 21.97 20.79 4.45
CA PHE A 311 23.38 21.01 4.16
C PHE A 311 24.26 20.62 5.35
N ARG A 312 25.20 19.72 5.13
CA ARG A 312 26.18 19.26 6.12
C ARG A 312 27.48 20.02 5.93
N LYS A 313 27.77 20.97 6.83
CA LYS A 313 28.97 21.82 6.76
C LYS A 313 30.27 21.04 6.93
N ASP A 314 30.23 19.95 7.70
CA ASP A 314 31.35 19.06 7.99
C ASP A 314 31.87 18.33 6.74
N ALA A 315 30.97 17.89 5.86
CA ALA A 315 31.30 17.21 4.62
C ALA A 315 31.12 18.07 3.36
N ASP A 316 30.55 19.28 3.52
CA ASP A 316 30.21 20.22 2.45
C ASP A 316 29.39 19.50 1.35
N ILE A 317 28.23 18.96 1.75
CA ILE A 317 27.33 18.16 0.92
C ILE A 317 25.87 18.32 1.37
N TYR A 318 24.93 18.19 0.43
CA TYR A 318 23.49 18.14 0.71
C TYR A 318 23.03 16.71 1.03
N LEU A 319 22.49 16.50 2.23
CA LEU A 319 21.97 15.20 2.68
C LEU A 319 20.45 15.18 2.64
N PHE A 320 19.86 14.20 1.95
CA PHE A 320 18.41 14.13 1.74
C PHE A 320 17.73 13.16 2.74
N PRO A 321 16.83 13.65 3.61
CA PRO A 321 16.11 12.77 4.53
C PRO A 321 15.02 11.96 3.80
N VAL A 322 14.99 10.65 4.02
CA VAL A 322 14.03 9.71 3.41
C VAL A 322 13.02 9.20 4.44
N GLY A 323 11.73 9.31 4.15
CA GLY A 323 10.65 8.83 5.03
C GLY A 323 10.57 7.31 5.06
N LYS A 324 10.91 6.69 6.18
CA LYS A 324 10.88 5.22 6.33
C LYS A 324 9.49 4.65 6.09
N LEU A 325 8.47 5.15 6.80
CA LEU A 325 7.11 4.63 6.71
C LEU A 325 6.53 4.76 5.29
N ALA A 326 6.75 5.90 4.65
CA ALA A 326 6.26 6.17 3.30
C ALA A 326 6.93 5.26 2.25
N THR A 327 8.25 5.05 2.35
CA THR A 327 9.00 4.19 1.41
C THR A 327 8.65 2.71 1.60
N HIS A 328 8.63 2.19 2.84
CA HIS A 328 8.17 0.82 3.09
C HIS A 328 6.74 0.62 2.56
N GLY A 329 5.81 1.51 2.92
CA GLY A 329 4.42 1.42 2.49
C GLY A 329 4.25 1.40 0.96
N ARG A 330 5.04 2.19 0.23
CA ARG A 330 5.04 2.18 -1.24
C ARG A 330 5.52 0.84 -1.81
N VAL A 331 6.60 0.27 -1.27
CA VAL A 331 7.11 -1.06 -1.69
C VAL A 331 6.06 -2.15 -1.46
N TYR A 332 5.53 -2.28 -0.25
CA TYR A 332 4.51 -3.29 0.07
C TYR A 332 3.22 -3.10 -0.74
N SER A 333 2.79 -1.86 -0.96
CA SER A 333 1.61 -1.56 -1.77
C SER A 333 1.76 -2.09 -3.19
N SER A 334 2.91 -1.88 -3.85
CA SER A 334 3.14 -2.42 -5.20
C SER A 334 3.23 -3.94 -5.22
N ILE A 335 3.90 -4.55 -4.25
CA ILE A 335 3.98 -6.01 -4.17
C ILE A 335 2.57 -6.61 -4.03
N ASN A 336 1.76 -6.07 -3.12
CA ASN A 336 0.38 -6.51 -2.91
C ASN A 336 -0.49 -6.34 -4.16
N LYS A 337 -0.37 -5.21 -4.88
CA LYS A 337 -1.07 -5.00 -6.17
C LYS A 337 -0.68 -6.06 -7.20
N SER A 338 0.60 -6.43 -7.24
CA SER A 338 1.15 -7.43 -8.17
C SER A 338 0.66 -8.84 -7.82
N ILE A 339 0.66 -9.20 -6.54
CA ILE A 339 0.06 -10.47 -6.07
C ILE A 339 -1.43 -10.51 -6.40
N ALA A 340 -2.17 -9.43 -6.12
CA ALA A 340 -3.59 -9.33 -6.44
C ALA A 340 -3.85 -9.47 -7.95
N LYS A 341 -3.03 -8.84 -8.80
CA LYS A 341 -3.13 -8.97 -10.25
C LYS A 341 -2.88 -10.40 -10.71
N ALA A 342 -1.91 -11.10 -10.13
CA ALA A 342 -1.65 -12.50 -10.44
C ALA A 342 -2.82 -13.42 -10.06
N HIS A 343 -3.52 -13.14 -8.95
CA HIS A 343 -4.76 -13.84 -8.58
C HIS A 343 -5.89 -13.55 -9.58
N GLU A 344 -6.09 -12.29 -9.96
CA GLU A 344 -7.08 -11.88 -10.97
C GLU A 344 -6.85 -12.63 -12.29
N ILE A 345 -5.60 -12.71 -12.76
CA ILE A 345 -5.20 -13.46 -13.95
C ILE A 345 -5.56 -14.93 -13.79
N ARG A 346 -5.16 -15.57 -12.67
CA ARG A 346 -5.45 -16.99 -12.41
C ARG A 346 -6.96 -17.29 -12.44
N ASP A 347 -7.78 -16.41 -11.90
CA ASP A 347 -9.23 -16.57 -11.91
C ASP A 347 -9.86 -16.22 -13.27
N GLY A 348 -9.26 -15.30 -14.03
CA GLY A 348 -9.58 -15.05 -15.44
C GLY A 348 -9.31 -16.28 -16.31
N LEU A 349 -8.17 -16.95 -16.16
CA LEU A 349 -7.84 -18.16 -16.93
C LEU A 349 -8.87 -19.28 -16.70
N LYS A 350 -9.35 -19.46 -15.47
CA LYS A 350 -10.42 -20.43 -15.16
C LYS A 350 -11.74 -20.11 -15.88
N ARG A 351 -11.97 -18.83 -16.20
CA ARG A 351 -13.12 -18.32 -16.95
C ARG A 351 -12.87 -18.21 -18.46
N GLY A 352 -11.67 -18.56 -18.94
CA GLY A 352 -11.28 -18.44 -20.34
C GLY A 352 -10.91 -17.01 -20.78
N GLU A 353 -10.62 -16.11 -19.83
CA GLU A 353 -10.22 -14.74 -20.10
C GLU A 353 -8.69 -14.61 -20.14
N PHE A 354 -8.18 -13.85 -21.12
CA PHE A 354 -6.79 -13.42 -21.15
C PHE A 354 -6.66 -12.05 -20.49
N ILE A 355 -5.95 -12.01 -19.37
CA ILE A 355 -5.68 -10.78 -18.62
C ILE A 355 -4.16 -10.59 -18.61
N PRO A 356 -3.62 -9.49 -19.15
CA PRO A 356 -2.17 -9.26 -19.12
C PRO A 356 -1.72 -8.88 -17.71
N PHE A 357 -0.50 -9.31 -17.34
CA PHE A 357 0.16 -8.88 -16.12
C PHE A 357 0.82 -7.52 -16.35
N VAL A 358 -0.02 -6.49 -16.46
CA VAL A 358 0.39 -5.08 -16.57
C VAL A 358 -0.64 -4.23 -15.84
N GLY A 359 -0.22 -3.09 -15.31
CA GLY A 359 -1.14 -2.13 -14.72
C GLY A 359 -0.56 -1.11 -13.73
N PRO A 360 -1.42 -0.21 -13.22
CA PRO A 360 -1.01 0.90 -12.37
C PRO A 360 -0.33 0.44 -11.08
N GLY A 361 0.91 0.84 -10.88
CA GLY A 361 1.65 0.59 -9.65
C GLY A 361 2.10 -0.86 -9.43
N LEU A 362 2.03 -1.72 -10.46
CA LEU A 362 2.58 -3.08 -10.39
C LEU A 362 4.11 -3.04 -10.30
N ILE A 363 4.69 -4.06 -9.69
CA ILE A 363 6.12 -4.33 -9.67
C ILE A 363 6.40 -5.68 -10.33
N HIS A 364 7.39 -5.66 -11.21
CA HIS A 364 7.83 -6.82 -11.99
C HIS A 364 9.21 -7.27 -11.55
N PHE A 365 9.45 -8.58 -11.61
CA PHE A 365 10.69 -9.22 -11.18
C PHE A 365 11.24 -10.11 -12.29
N PRO A 366 12.55 -10.06 -12.62
CA PRO A 366 13.15 -10.98 -13.56
C PRO A 366 13.48 -12.31 -12.87
N LYS A 367 13.37 -13.42 -13.60
CA LYS A 367 13.74 -14.76 -13.10
C LYS A 367 15.21 -14.92 -12.71
N SER A 368 16.08 -14.00 -13.10
CA SER A 368 17.51 -14.02 -12.74
C SER A 368 17.77 -13.73 -11.26
N LEU A 369 16.79 -13.20 -10.52
CA LEU A 369 16.97 -12.87 -9.11
C LEU A 369 17.10 -14.14 -8.23
N PRO A 370 18.06 -14.17 -7.29
CA PRO A 370 18.24 -15.30 -6.39
C PRO A 370 17.11 -15.37 -5.36
N LYS A 371 16.89 -16.57 -4.80
CA LYS A 371 15.89 -16.76 -3.72
C LYS A 371 16.14 -15.90 -2.48
N SER A 372 17.39 -15.52 -2.19
CA SER A 372 17.71 -14.60 -1.09
C SER A 372 17.08 -13.24 -1.30
N PHE A 373 17.02 -12.74 -2.53
CA PHE A 373 16.43 -11.44 -2.87
C PHE A 373 14.97 -11.34 -2.38
N TYR A 374 14.13 -12.33 -2.71
CA TYR A 374 12.72 -12.33 -2.30
C TYR A 374 12.53 -12.43 -0.78
N LYS A 375 13.45 -13.14 -0.09
CA LYS A 375 13.46 -13.21 1.38
C LYS A 375 13.81 -11.86 2.01
N GLU A 376 14.84 -11.20 1.49
CA GLU A 376 15.27 -9.88 1.97
C GLU A 376 14.22 -8.80 1.67
N LEU A 377 13.60 -8.86 0.48
CA LEU A 377 12.54 -7.93 0.07
C LEU A 377 11.32 -7.96 1.01
N THR A 378 11.05 -9.09 1.65
CA THR A 378 9.94 -9.27 2.61
C THR A 378 10.40 -9.29 4.07
N ALA A 379 11.71 -9.10 4.32
CA ALA A 379 12.26 -9.23 5.66
C ALA A 379 11.70 -8.20 6.65
N PRO A 380 11.46 -6.92 6.28
CA PRO A 380 10.76 -6.00 7.15
C PRO A 380 9.32 -6.45 7.41
N LYS A 381 8.87 -6.36 8.65
CA LYS A 381 7.49 -6.69 9.03
C LYS A 381 6.84 -5.48 9.68
N ALA A 382 5.69 -5.12 9.16
CA ALA A 382 4.89 -4.05 9.73
C ALA A 382 4.30 -4.53 11.07
N LYS A 383 4.50 -3.74 12.11
CA LYS A 383 4.09 -4.04 13.48
C LYS A 383 3.51 -2.80 14.13
N TRP A 384 2.34 -2.95 14.73
CA TRP A 384 1.78 -1.91 15.59
C TRP A 384 2.49 -1.95 16.94
N VAL A 385 3.12 -0.83 17.30
CA VAL A 385 3.76 -0.64 18.60
C VAL A 385 2.98 0.44 19.35
N LYS A 386 2.46 0.09 20.52
CA LYS A 386 1.79 1.04 21.42
C LYS A 386 2.85 1.90 22.11
N LYS A 387 2.81 3.22 21.90
CA LYS A 387 3.67 4.17 22.62
C LYS A 387 2.77 5.23 23.27
N GLY A 388 2.54 5.08 24.57
CA GLY A 388 1.54 5.87 25.30
C GLY A 388 0.11 5.46 24.91
N SER A 389 -0.77 6.44 24.67
CA SER A 389 -2.17 6.21 24.29
C SER A 389 -2.39 5.98 22.80
N LYS A 390 -1.35 6.05 21.97
CA LYS A 390 -1.44 5.91 20.51
C LYS A 390 -0.68 4.67 20.01
N ALA A 391 -1.32 3.91 19.14
CA ALA A 391 -0.66 2.86 18.37
C ALA A 391 0.07 3.48 17.18
N HIS A 392 1.28 3.01 16.91
CA HIS A 392 2.10 3.45 15.79
C HIS A 392 2.52 2.27 14.94
N LEU A 393 2.40 2.39 13.62
CA LEU A 393 2.94 1.40 12.69
C LEU A 393 4.44 1.62 12.54
N LEU A 394 5.22 0.56 12.68
CA LEU A 394 6.66 0.53 12.44
C LEU A 394 6.99 -0.69 11.59
N TYR A 395 8.09 -0.60 10.83
CA TYR A 395 8.68 -1.76 10.16
C TYR A 395 9.89 -2.20 10.98
N GLU A 396 9.89 -3.47 11.38
CA GLU A 396 11.02 -4.12 12.06
C GLU A 396 11.52 -5.27 11.18
N SER A 397 12.80 -5.27 10.85
CA SER A 397 13.43 -6.33 10.06
C SER A 397 13.39 -7.66 10.81
N THR A 398 13.15 -8.75 10.09
CA THR A 398 13.09 -10.09 10.67
C THR A 398 14.46 -10.47 11.22
N ALA A 399 14.53 -10.86 12.49
CA ALA A 399 15.79 -11.21 13.14
C ALA A 399 16.53 -12.31 12.38
N GLY A 400 17.81 -12.06 12.06
CA GLY A 400 18.67 -13.00 11.34
C GLY A 400 18.45 -13.05 9.83
N VAL A 401 17.62 -12.18 9.27
CA VAL A 401 17.42 -12.03 7.82
C VAL A 401 17.88 -10.63 7.43
N ALA A 402 18.73 -10.54 6.41
CA ALA A 402 19.12 -9.26 5.81
C ALA A 402 17.92 -8.58 5.14
N ASP A 403 17.99 -7.27 4.95
CA ASP A 403 16.99 -6.44 4.27
C ASP A 403 17.58 -5.56 3.17
N HIS A 404 18.79 -5.88 2.70
CA HIS A 404 19.55 -5.09 1.71
C HIS A 404 18.76 -4.86 0.42
N ALA A 405 18.18 -5.93 -0.15
CA ALA A 405 17.31 -5.81 -1.33
C ALA A 405 16.10 -4.89 -1.10
N HIS A 406 15.51 -4.92 0.09
CA HIS A 406 14.37 -4.08 0.45
C HIS A 406 14.78 -2.61 0.55
N ASP A 407 15.91 -2.34 1.20
CA ASP A 407 16.41 -1.00 1.40
C ASP A 407 16.89 -0.36 0.10
N CYS A 408 17.61 -1.10 -0.74
CA CYS A 408 17.93 -0.67 -2.11
C CYS A 408 16.67 -0.30 -2.91
N MET A 409 15.57 -1.06 -2.79
CA MET A 409 14.32 -0.73 -3.47
C MET A 409 13.70 0.57 -2.97
N ARG A 410 13.68 0.79 -1.65
CA ARG A 410 13.23 2.04 -1.04
C ARG A 410 14.06 3.24 -1.52
N TYR A 411 15.35 3.04 -1.72
CA TYR A 411 16.27 4.09 -2.15
C TYR A 411 16.11 4.41 -3.65
N ALA A 412 15.90 3.40 -4.50
CA ALA A 412 15.52 3.62 -5.90
C ALA A 412 14.19 4.37 -6.03
N ASP A 413 13.22 4.09 -5.15
CA ASP A 413 11.96 4.84 -4.99
C ASP A 413 12.21 6.31 -4.63
N ALA A 414 13.12 6.57 -3.68
CA ALA A 414 13.51 7.92 -3.29
C ALA A 414 14.22 8.68 -4.42
N ALA A 415 15.07 8.00 -5.20
CA ALA A 415 15.76 8.59 -6.35
C ALA A 415 14.77 9.01 -7.44
N ARG A 416 13.71 8.21 -7.67
CA ARG A 416 12.62 8.54 -8.57
C ARG A 416 11.88 9.79 -8.11
N GLU A 417 11.53 9.86 -6.82
CA GLU A 417 10.84 11.00 -6.23
C GLU A 417 11.69 12.27 -6.25
N PHE A 418 13.01 12.15 -6.02
CA PHE A 418 13.95 13.26 -6.06
C PHE A 418 13.95 13.99 -7.41
N MET A 419 13.95 13.23 -8.50
CA MET A 419 13.99 13.80 -9.84
C MET A 419 12.69 14.49 -10.25
N GLY A 420 11.57 14.12 -9.62
CA GLY A 420 10.26 14.75 -9.83
C GLY A 420 9.77 14.75 -11.29
N GLN A 421 10.27 13.83 -12.12
CA GLN A 421 9.95 13.78 -13.54
C GLN A 421 8.55 13.23 -13.78
N ASN A 422 7.89 13.75 -14.82
CA ASN A 422 6.61 13.21 -15.28
C ASN A 422 6.85 11.94 -16.11
N ILE A 423 6.93 10.80 -15.44
CA ILE A 423 7.24 9.51 -16.08
C ILE A 423 6.15 9.12 -17.09
N ASP A 424 4.90 9.52 -16.88
CA ASP A 424 3.82 9.25 -17.82
C ASP A 424 4.07 9.94 -19.17
N GLU A 425 4.53 11.20 -19.13
CA GLU A 425 4.90 11.97 -20.32
C GLU A 425 6.15 11.38 -21.01
N ILE A 426 7.17 11.01 -20.23
CA ILE A 426 8.37 10.35 -20.75
C ILE A 426 8.01 9.02 -21.43
N SER A 427 7.10 8.24 -20.84
CA SER A 427 6.61 6.98 -21.41
C SER A 427 5.85 7.18 -22.72
N LEU A 428 5.06 8.25 -22.82
CA LEU A 428 4.36 8.63 -24.06
C LEU A 428 5.33 9.03 -25.17
N GLN A 429 6.38 9.79 -24.85
CA GLN A 429 7.42 10.17 -25.81
C GLN A 429 8.19 8.94 -26.32
N LEU A 430 8.58 8.04 -25.42
CA LEU A 430 9.33 6.81 -25.75
C LEU A 430 8.55 5.79 -26.58
N SER A 431 7.22 5.78 -26.46
CA SER A 431 6.33 4.92 -27.26
C SER A 431 6.04 5.49 -28.67
N GLY A 432 6.51 6.70 -28.98
CA GLY A 432 6.29 7.35 -30.27
C GLY A 432 4.85 7.82 -30.50
N LEU A 433 4.06 7.96 -29.42
CA LEU A 433 2.63 8.34 -29.45
C LEU A 433 2.41 9.86 -29.29
N THR A 434 3.45 10.69 -29.37
CA THR A 434 3.28 12.14 -29.47
C THR A 434 2.96 12.53 -30.91
N SER A 435 1.70 12.90 -31.13
CA SER A 435 1.22 13.67 -32.30
C SER A 435 1.84 15.06 -32.36
#